data_AF-A0A3N4AIT3-F1
#
_entry.id   AF-A0A3N4AIT3-F1
#
_cell.length_a   1.000
_cell.length_b   1.000
_cell.length_c   1.000
_cell.angle_alpha   90.00
_cell.angle_beta   90.00
_cell.angle_gamma   90.00
#
_symmetry.space_group_name_H-M   'P 1'
#
loop_
_entity.id
_entity.type
_entity.pdbx_description
1 polymer ?
#
loop_
_entity_poly.entity_id
_entity_poly.type
_entity_poly.pdbx_seq_one_letter_code
_entity_poly.pdbx_strand_id
1 'polypeptide(L)'
;MGNKINDDLSQKTSESILGPNPVIGVPTRDLISTARMVMRQTVKQPVHSLKHIGRLGLAVKDVMIGRSEIAPAPEDRRFADPTWNQNPVYRRYMQTYLAWRKELNTWISTADLAEQDVSRAQFVIALMTEAMSPTNTALNPAALKRFFETGGKSLLDGLTHLAQDIAHNGGMPSQVNMNAFEVGGNLAITKGSVVFRNEVLELIQYKPLTEEVYERPVLVVPPQINKFYVFDLSPEKSLARYLSVSHMQTFVVSWRNPTKAHREWGLSTYIEALKEAIDVILKITGSKDVSMLGACSGGITTVSLLGHYAALKEKKVHSFTLLVSVLDTQIKTQVALFADERSIEAARRMSYQHGVLEGRDMAKIFAWMRPNDLVWNYWVNNYLLGNEPPVFDILFWNNDTTRLPAALHGEFLEMFKSNPLTRPGALEVCGTPIDLKQVKSDYYVIAGLNDHITPWEACFKSAQLLGGKCEFVLSSSGHIQSILNPPGNPKARFFTNSEMSDDSKKWLETATKQSDSWWQHWRDWLHARGGKRKAAPAILGNDEYPALEPAPGTYVHER
;
A
#
# COMPACT_ATOMS: atom_id res chain seq x y z
N MET A 1 -28.80 -45.45 23.16
CA MET A 1 -27.94 -44.29 23.45
C MET A 1 -26.67 -44.21 22.57
N GLY A 2 -26.63 -44.87 21.39
CA GLY A 2 -25.42 -44.89 20.53
C GLY A 2 -25.37 -43.88 19.38
N ASN A 3 -26.50 -43.31 18.94
CA ASN A 3 -26.53 -42.47 17.72
C ASN A 3 -26.49 -40.94 17.95
N LYS A 4 -26.57 -40.45 19.20
CA LYS A 4 -26.41 -39.01 19.48
C LYS A 4 -24.97 -38.58 19.77
N ILE A 5 -24.09 -39.53 20.07
CA ILE A 5 -22.68 -39.23 20.41
C ILE A 5 -21.81 -39.19 19.14
N ASN A 6 -22.13 -39.96 18.10
CA ASN A 6 -21.40 -39.94 16.83
C ASN A 6 -21.73 -38.72 15.94
N ASP A 7 -22.95 -38.18 16.00
CA ASP A 7 -23.27 -36.93 15.30
C ASP A 7 -22.66 -35.72 16.00
N ASP A 8 -22.61 -35.70 17.34
CA ASP A 8 -21.97 -34.61 18.07
C ASP A 8 -20.43 -34.68 17.99
N LEU A 9 -19.84 -35.88 17.86
CA LEU A 9 -18.42 -36.01 17.52
C LEU A 9 -18.15 -35.67 16.05
N SER A 10 -18.96 -36.11 15.07
CA SER A 10 -18.71 -35.75 13.67
C SER A 10 -18.90 -34.25 13.43
N GLN A 11 -19.83 -33.60 14.14
CA GLN A 11 -20.06 -32.17 14.08
C GLN A 11 -18.97 -31.38 14.82
N LYS A 12 -18.50 -31.83 16.00
CA LYS A 12 -17.32 -31.25 16.68
C LYS A 12 -15.99 -31.51 15.96
N THR A 13 -15.86 -32.63 15.26
CA THR A 13 -14.65 -32.94 14.45
C THR A 13 -14.69 -32.17 13.12
N SER A 14 -15.87 -31.90 12.56
CA SER A 14 -16.04 -31.00 11.41
C SER A 14 -15.71 -29.55 11.79
N GLU A 15 -16.08 -29.11 13.00
CA GLU A 15 -15.72 -27.79 13.52
C GLU A 15 -14.24 -27.70 13.96
N SER A 16 -13.59 -28.80 14.34
CA SER A 16 -12.16 -28.82 14.69
C SER A 16 -11.21 -29.02 13.50
N ILE A 17 -11.69 -29.55 12.37
CA ILE A 17 -10.94 -29.61 11.09
C ILE A 17 -11.04 -28.26 10.33
N LEU A 18 -12.04 -27.45 10.66
CA LEU A 18 -12.21 -26.06 10.19
C LEU A 18 -11.55 -25.05 11.15
N GLY A 19 -10.34 -25.36 11.62
CA GLY A 19 -9.54 -24.41 12.40
C GLY A 19 -9.36 -23.08 11.67
N PRO A 20 -9.20 -21.95 12.39
CA PRO A 20 -9.03 -20.63 11.80
C PRO A 20 -7.71 -20.60 11.03
N ASN A 21 -7.76 -20.89 9.73
CA ASN A 21 -6.59 -20.82 8.89
C ASN A 21 -6.39 -19.35 8.49
N PRO A 22 -5.29 -18.69 8.91
CA PRO A 22 -5.05 -17.25 8.70
C PRO A 22 -4.59 -16.94 7.26
N VAL A 23 -5.13 -17.66 6.28
CA VAL A 23 -4.76 -17.61 4.84
C VAL A 23 -5.50 -16.49 4.12
N ILE A 24 -6.58 -15.97 4.70
CA ILE A 24 -7.45 -15.01 4.04
C ILE A 24 -7.58 -13.77 4.92
N GLY A 25 -7.04 -12.65 4.43
CA GLY A 25 -7.09 -11.34 5.08
C GLY A 25 -8.48 -10.71 5.16
N VAL A 26 -9.50 -11.34 4.58
CA VAL A 26 -10.92 -11.04 4.84
C VAL A 26 -11.40 -12.13 5.78
N PRO A 27 -12.17 -11.85 6.85
CA PRO A 27 -12.69 -12.90 7.72
C PRO A 27 -13.27 -14.02 6.85
N THR A 28 -12.76 -15.26 6.98
CA THR A 28 -13.20 -16.42 6.19
C THR A 28 -14.72 -16.54 6.17
N ARG A 29 -15.35 -16.16 7.28
CA ARG A 29 -16.79 -16.05 7.45
C ARG A 29 -17.47 -15.09 6.45
N ASP A 30 -16.86 -13.96 6.13
CA ASP A 30 -17.42 -12.93 5.25
C ASP A 30 -17.29 -13.33 3.77
N LEU A 31 -16.20 -14.01 3.40
CA LEU A 31 -16.10 -14.63 2.07
C LEU A 31 -17.08 -15.79 1.90
N ILE A 32 -17.21 -16.65 2.91
CA ILE A 32 -18.17 -17.77 2.88
C ILE A 32 -19.60 -17.25 2.85
N SER A 33 -19.92 -16.20 3.62
CA SER A 33 -21.25 -15.58 3.61
C SER A 33 -21.57 -14.96 2.25
N THR A 34 -20.61 -14.25 1.66
CA THR A 34 -20.75 -13.67 0.31
C THR A 34 -20.87 -14.76 -0.75
N ALA A 35 -20.06 -15.82 -0.70
CA ALA A 35 -20.18 -16.96 -1.62
C ALA A 35 -21.53 -17.68 -1.48
N ARG A 36 -22.01 -17.88 -0.24
CA ARG A 36 -23.36 -18.42 0.02
C ARG A 36 -24.46 -17.48 -0.49
N MET A 37 -24.27 -16.17 -0.40
CA MET A 37 -25.21 -15.19 -0.95
C MET A 37 -25.30 -15.31 -2.47
N VAL A 38 -24.15 -15.34 -3.17
CA VAL A 38 -24.08 -15.57 -4.62
C VAL A 38 -24.82 -16.85 -4.99
N MET A 39 -24.50 -17.97 -4.32
CA MET A 39 -25.17 -19.27 -4.56
C MET A 39 -26.68 -19.23 -4.29
N ARG A 40 -27.12 -18.57 -3.21
CA ARG A 40 -28.55 -18.39 -2.90
C ARG A 40 -29.25 -17.56 -3.96
N GLN A 41 -28.61 -16.53 -4.50
CA GLN A 41 -29.21 -15.71 -5.55
C GLN A 41 -29.31 -16.45 -6.88
N THR A 42 -28.36 -17.33 -7.20
CA THR A 42 -28.47 -18.24 -8.36
C THR A 42 -29.73 -19.10 -8.30
N VAL A 43 -30.09 -19.57 -7.11
CA VAL A 43 -31.30 -20.36 -6.85
C VAL A 43 -32.56 -19.49 -6.84
N LYS A 44 -32.50 -18.28 -6.27
CA LYS A 44 -33.67 -17.37 -6.16
C LYS A 44 -34.06 -16.69 -7.47
N GLN A 45 -33.15 -16.58 -8.43
CA GLN A 45 -33.40 -15.91 -9.71
C GLN A 45 -33.21 -16.89 -10.90
N PRO A 46 -34.03 -17.96 -11.01
CA PRO A 46 -33.81 -19.01 -12.00
C PRO A 46 -33.93 -18.51 -13.44
N VAL A 47 -34.87 -17.61 -13.73
CA VAL A 47 -35.05 -17.01 -15.07
C VAL A 47 -33.85 -16.15 -15.46
N HIS A 48 -33.31 -15.39 -14.50
CA HIS A 48 -32.12 -14.58 -14.70
C HIS A 48 -30.89 -15.46 -14.99
N SER A 49 -30.68 -16.49 -14.17
CA SER A 49 -29.59 -17.46 -14.34
C SER A 49 -29.69 -18.22 -15.67
N LEU A 50 -30.89 -18.65 -16.08
CA LEU A 50 -31.13 -19.33 -17.36
C LEU A 50 -30.77 -18.44 -18.57
N LYS A 51 -31.08 -17.14 -18.51
CA LYS A 51 -30.73 -16.19 -19.56
C LYS A 51 -29.21 -16.08 -19.75
N HIS A 52 -28.47 -16.01 -18.65
CA HIS A 52 -27.00 -15.93 -18.68
C HIS A 52 -26.34 -17.26 -19.06
N ILE A 53 -26.90 -18.40 -18.66
CA ILE A 53 -26.49 -19.72 -19.16
C ILE A 53 -26.68 -19.80 -20.67
N GLY A 54 -27.80 -19.30 -21.20
CA GLY A 54 -28.06 -19.23 -22.64
C GLY A 54 -27.05 -18.35 -23.38
N ARG A 55 -26.72 -17.16 -22.86
CA ARG A 55 -25.69 -16.27 -23.42
C ARG A 55 -24.31 -16.90 -23.40
N LEU A 56 -23.92 -17.53 -22.29
CA LEU A 56 -22.67 -18.26 -22.19
C LEU A 56 -22.62 -19.42 -23.20
N GLY A 57 -23.72 -20.16 -23.36
CA GLY A 57 -23.83 -21.23 -24.35
C GLY A 57 -23.63 -20.73 -25.79
N LEU A 58 -24.20 -19.57 -26.14
CA LEU A 58 -23.98 -18.91 -27.42
C LEU A 58 -22.52 -18.46 -27.59
N ALA A 59 -21.95 -17.82 -26.58
CA ALA A 59 -20.55 -17.39 -26.62
C ALA A 59 -19.59 -18.57 -26.78
N VAL A 60 -19.81 -19.67 -26.05
CA VAL A 60 -19.01 -20.91 -26.17
C VAL A 60 -19.20 -21.52 -27.55
N LYS A 61 -20.42 -21.55 -28.10
CA LYS A 61 -20.68 -21.99 -29.48
C LYS A 61 -19.85 -21.15 -30.47
N ASP A 62 -19.87 -19.83 -30.35
CA ASP A 62 -19.12 -18.92 -31.23
C ASP A 62 -17.60 -19.15 -31.13
N VAL A 63 -17.09 -19.44 -29.93
CA VAL A 63 -15.70 -19.84 -29.72
C VAL A 63 -15.39 -21.16 -30.43
N MET A 64 -16.23 -22.19 -30.26
CA MET A 64 -16.00 -23.51 -30.85
C MET A 64 -16.02 -23.48 -32.38
N ILE A 65 -16.95 -22.71 -32.99
CA ILE A 65 -17.04 -22.53 -34.45
C ILE A 65 -16.04 -21.49 -35.00
N GLY A 66 -15.22 -20.86 -34.15
CA GLY A 66 -14.16 -19.93 -34.55
C GLY A 66 -14.65 -18.54 -34.99
N ARG A 67 -15.88 -18.15 -34.61
CA ARG A 67 -16.45 -16.81 -34.88
C ARG A 67 -16.25 -15.81 -33.74
N SER A 68 -15.72 -16.25 -32.61
CA SER A 68 -15.51 -15.37 -31.46
C SER A 68 -14.37 -14.39 -31.70
N GLU A 69 -14.68 -13.10 -31.52
CA GLU A 69 -13.71 -11.99 -31.51
C GLU A 69 -13.23 -11.64 -30.10
N ILE A 70 -13.62 -12.43 -29.09
CA ILE A 70 -13.18 -12.18 -27.71
C ILE A 70 -11.65 -12.28 -27.65
N ALA A 71 -11.04 -11.25 -27.09
CA ALA A 71 -9.61 -11.13 -26.89
C ALA A 71 -9.32 -10.68 -25.44
N PRO A 72 -8.15 -11.01 -24.89
CA PRO A 72 -7.72 -10.46 -23.61
C PRO A 72 -7.59 -8.93 -23.70
N ALA A 73 -7.74 -8.25 -22.55
CA ALA A 73 -7.48 -6.83 -22.49
C ALA A 73 -6.01 -6.54 -22.87
N PRO A 74 -5.70 -5.41 -23.55
CA PRO A 74 -4.34 -5.11 -23.99
C PRO A 74 -3.29 -5.14 -22.86
N GLU A 75 -3.70 -4.78 -21.65
CA GLU A 75 -2.89 -4.80 -20.43
C GLU A 75 -2.76 -6.18 -19.75
N ASP A 76 -3.56 -7.19 -20.13
CA ASP A 76 -3.54 -8.53 -19.50
C ASP A 76 -2.36 -9.39 -20.02
N ARG A 77 -1.22 -9.25 -19.35
CA ARG A 77 0.02 -9.95 -19.70
C ARG A 77 -0.02 -11.46 -19.50
N ARG A 78 -1.03 -12.01 -18.82
CA ARG A 78 -1.13 -13.46 -18.59
C ARG A 78 -1.26 -14.24 -19.90
N PHE A 79 -1.82 -13.61 -20.93
CA PHE A 79 -2.00 -14.16 -22.27
C PHE A 79 -0.96 -13.65 -23.29
N ALA A 80 0.19 -13.14 -22.82
CA ALA A 80 1.23 -12.57 -23.69
C ALA A 80 1.97 -13.61 -24.55
N ASP A 81 1.99 -14.88 -24.16
CA ASP A 81 2.62 -15.93 -24.97
C ASP A 81 1.88 -16.07 -26.32
N PRO A 82 2.58 -15.99 -27.47
CA PRO A 82 1.97 -16.05 -28.80
C PRO A 82 1.11 -17.31 -29.04
N THR A 83 1.39 -18.41 -28.33
CA THR A 83 0.63 -19.66 -28.41
C THR A 83 -0.85 -19.45 -28.08
N TRP A 84 -1.21 -18.52 -27.18
CA TRP A 84 -2.60 -18.21 -26.86
C TRP A 84 -3.39 -17.65 -28.05
N ASN A 85 -2.72 -17.03 -29.02
CA ASN A 85 -3.37 -16.47 -30.20
C ASN A 85 -3.17 -17.33 -31.46
N GLN A 86 -1.98 -17.93 -31.61
CA GLN A 86 -1.58 -18.65 -32.81
C GLN A 86 -2.06 -20.11 -32.83
N ASN A 87 -2.20 -20.76 -31.67
CA ASN A 87 -2.66 -22.15 -31.61
C ASN A 87 -4.19 -22.18 -31.45
N PRO A 88 -4.95 -22.81 -32.38
CA PRO A 88 -6.42 -22.82 -32.34
C PRO A 88 -7.02 -23.43 -31.07
N VAL A 89 -6.36 -24.41 -30.46
CA VAL A 89 -6.83 -25.07 -29.22
C VAL A 89 -6.68 -24.11 -28.04
N TYR A 90 -5.48 -23.53 -27.89
CA TYR A 90 -5.20 -22.55 -26.82
C TYR A 90 -6.04 -21.29 -26.96
N ARG A 91 -6.24 -20.82 -28.20
CA ARG A 91 -7.11 -19.68 -28.48
C ARG A 91 -8.54 -19.94 -28.04
N ARG A 92 -9.12 -21.10 -28.39
CA ARG A 92 -10.47 -21.49 -27.94
C ARG A 92 -10.54 -21.60 -26.42
N TYR A 93 -9.55 -22.22 -25.79
CA TYR A 93 -9.52 -22.35 -24.33
C TYR A 93 -9.51 -20.99 -23.62
N MET A 94 -8.64 -20.07 -24.06
CA MET A 94 -8.60 -18.69 -23.58
C MET A 94 -9.95 -17.98 -23.80
N GLN A 95 -10.51 -18.04 -25.00
CA GLN A 95 -11.75 -17.35 -25.33
C GLN A 95 -12.94 -17.91 -24.53
N THR A 96 -13.01 -19.22 -24.30
CA THR A 96 -14.03 -19.84 -23.42
C THR A 96 -13.90 -19.32 -22.00
N TYR A 97 -12.68 -19.23 -21.46
CA TYR A 97 -12.43 -18.66 -20.14
C TYR A 97 -12.86 -17.18 -20.06
N LEU A 98 -12.49 -16.36 -21.05
CA LEU A 98 -12.84 -14.94 -21.09
C LEU A 98 -14.36 -14.73 -21.22
N ALA A 99 -15.03 -15.54 -22.04
CA ALA A 99 -16.50 -15.54 -22.16
C ALA A 99 -17.16 -15.88 -20.82
N TRP A 100 -16.70 -16.96 -20.16
CA TRP A 100 -17.20 -17.36 -18.84
C TRP A 100 -17.02 -16.27 -17.78
N ARG A 101 -15.82 -15.67 -17.69
CA ARG A 101 -15.54 -14.57 -16.76
C ARG A 101 -16.42 -13.35 -17.04
N LYS A 102 -16.62 -12.99 -18.32
CA LYS A 102 -17.48 -11.86 -18.72
C LYS A 102 -18.93 -12.10 -18.31
N GLU A 103 -19.47 -13.29 -18.58
CA GLU A 103 -20.85 -13.63 -18.23
C GLU A 103 -21.07 -13.71 -16.71
N LEU A 104 -20.12 -14.25 -15.94
CA LEU A 104 -20.20 -14.25 -14.48
C LEU A 104 -20.27 -12.83 -13.88
N ASN A 105 -19.43 -11.91 -14.38
CA ASN A 105 -19.47 -10.51 -13.95
C ASN A 105 -20.78 -9.82 -14.36
N THR A 106 -21.25 -10.10 -15.58
CA THR A 106 -22.52 -9.55 -16.07
C THR A 106 -23.70 -10.06 -15.25
N TRP A 107 -23.72 -11.35 -14.93
CA TRP A 107 -24.75 -11.97 -14.07
C TRP A 107 -24.81 -11.30 -12.69
N ILE A 108 -23.68 -11.04 -12.03
CA ILE A 108 -23.70 -10.31 -10.76
C ILE A 108 -24.20 -8.88 -10.93
N SER A 109 -23.71 -8.16 -11.96
CA SER A 109 -24.06 -6.75 -12.15
C SER A 109 -25.54 -6.50 -12.45
N THR A 110 -26.25 -7.51 -12.97
CA THR A 110 -27.68 -7.42 -13.28
C THR A 110 -28.55 -8.19 -12.29
N ALA A 111 -27.97 -8.78 -11.25
CA ALA A 111 -28.72 -9.43 -10.19
C ALA A 111 -29.40 -8.39 -9.30
N ASP A 112 -30.60 -8.72 -8.82
CA ASP A 112 -31.34 -7.90 -7.84
C ASP A 112 -30.66 -7.95 -6.46
N LEU A 113 -29.64 -7.10 -6.29
CA LEU A 113 -28.79 -6.97 -5.11
C LEU A 113 -28.54 -5.48 -4.83
N ALA A 114 -28.32 -5.15 -3.57
CA ALA A 114 -27.82 -3.83 -3.20
C ALA A 114 -26.43 -3.59 -3.83
N GLU A 115 -26.13 -2.35 -4.21
CA GLU A 115 -24.89 -1.97 -4.89
C GLU A 115 -23.62 -2.46 -4.14
N GLN A 116 -23.63 -2.42 -2.81
CA GLN A 116 -22.52 -2.90 -1.98
C GLN A 116 -22.34 -4.43 -2.08
N ASP A 117 -23.43 -5.18 -2.13
CA ASP A 117 -23.41 -6.64 -2.28
C ASP A 117 -22.96 -7.06 -3.68
N VAL A 118 -23.33 -6.28 -4.71
CA VAL A 118 -22.83 -6.44 -6.09
C VAL A 118 -21.30 -6.29 -6.10
N SER A 119 -20.75 -5.22 -5.51
CA SER A 119 -19.29 -5.02 -5.47
C SER A 119 -18.55 -6.10 -4.67
N ARG A 120 -19.09 -6.55 -3.53
CA ARG A 120 -18.53 -7.68 -2.75
C ARG A 120 -18.52 -8.97 -3.57
N ALA A 121 -19.63 -9.26 -4.23
CA ALA A 121 -19.78 -10.47 -5.04
C ALA A 121 -18.85 -10.43 -6.28
N GLN A 122 -18.70 -9.27 -6.93
CA GLN A 122 -17.73 -9.06 -8.01
C GLN A 122 -16.30 -9.33 -7.55
N PHE A 123 -15.92 -8.88 -6.36
CA PHE A 123 -14.60 -9.18 -5.78
C PHE A 123 -14.42 -10.70 -5.59
N VAL A 124 -15.39 -11.40 -4.99
CA VAL A 124 -15.31 -12.86 -4.80
C VAL A 124 -15.24 -13.62 -6.13
N ILE A 125 -16.04 -13.22 -7.13
CA ILE A 125 -15.97 -13.81 -8.47
C ILE A 125 -14.63 -13.52 -9.12
N ALA A 126 -14.06 -12.32 -8.94
CA ALA A 126 -12.72 -12.02 -9.42
C ALA A 126 -11.70 -13.00 -8.80
N LEU A 127 -11.69 -13.17 -7.48
CA LEU A 127 -10.80 -14.13 -6.80
C LEU A 127 -10.94 -15.56 -7.38
N MET A 128 -12.17 -16.05 -7.54
CA MET A 128 -12.44 -17.38 -8.07
C MET A 128 -12.01 -17.54 -9.54
N THR A 129 -12.41 -16.59 -10.39
CA THR A 129 -12.09 -16.63 -11.82
C THR A 129 -10.60 -16.43 -12.08
N GLU A 130 -9.88 -15.73 -11.21
CA GLU A 130 -8.43 -15.63 -11.24
C GLU A 130 -7.76 -16.94 -10.84
N ALA A 131 -8.19 -17.58 -9.75
CA ALA A 131 -7.67 -18.89 -9.34
C ALA A 131 -7.87 -19.97 -10.41
N MET A 132 -9.00 -19.91 -11.13
CA MET A 132 -9.33 -20.84 -12.22
C MET A 132 -8.78 -20.39 -13.58
N SER A 133 -7.90 -19.38 -13.62
CA SER A 133 -7.32 -18.92 -14.88
C SER A 133 -6.52 -20.03 -15.55
N PRO A 134 -6.68 -20.24 -16.88
CA PRO A 134 -5.95 -21.26 -17.62
C PRO A 134 -4.43 -21.07 -17.52
N THR A 135 -3.98 -19.83 -17.34
CA THR A 135 -2.58 -19.42 -17.21
C THR A 135 -1.94 -19.89 -15.90
N ASN A 136 -2.73 -20.24 -14.89
CA ASN A 136 -2.23 -20.62 -13.56
C ASN A 136 -2.07 -22.14 -13.41
N THR A 137 -2.29 -22.88 -14.49
CA THR A 137 -2.24 -24.34 -14.53
C THR A 137 -1.00 -24.84 -15.28
N ALA A 138 -0.67 -26.11 -15.13
CA ALA A 138 0.38 -26.77 -15.90
C ALA A 138 0.15 -26.75 -17.42
N LEU A 139 -1.06 -26.41 -17.88
CA LEU A 139 -1.35 -26.25 -19.31
C LEU A 139 -0.83 -24.92 -19.87
N ASN A 140 -0.28 -24.02 -19.03
CA ASN A 140 0.31 -22.77 -19.49
C ASN A 140 1.41 -23.05 -20.55
N PRO A 141 1.31 -22.49 -21.77
CA PRO A 141 2.29 -22.72 -22.84
C PRO A 141 3.73 -22.43 -22.42
N ALA A 142 3.96 -21.37 -21.64
CA ALA A 142 5.30 -21.01 -21.18
C ALA A 142 5.84 -22.06 -20.20
N ALA A 143 4.99 -22.59 -19.32
CA ALA A 143 5.38 -23.66 -18.39
C ALA A 143 5.71 -24.96 -19.11
N LEU A 144 4.90 -25.35 -20.09
CA LEU A 144 5.15 -26.56 -20.89
C LEU A 144 6.44 -26.43 -21.71
N LYS A 145 6.66 -25.29 -22.39
CA LYS A 145 7.91 -25.02 -23.11
C LYS A 145 9.11 -25.13 -22.18
N ARG A 146 9.06 -24.47 -21.02
CA ARG A 146 10.13 -24.48 -20.02
C ARG A 146 10.41 -25.87 -19.47
N PHE A 147 9.37 -26.68 -19.24
CA PHE A 147 9.51 -28.07 -18.81
C PHE A 147 10.32 -28.89 -19.81
N PHE A 148 10.00 -28.79 -21.12
CA PHE A 148 10.75 -29.51 -22.15
C PHE A 148 12.17 -28.95 -22.34
N GLU A 149 12.34 -27.62 -22.34
CA GLU A 149 13.65 -26.97 -22.47
C GLU A 149 14.63 -27.35 -21.35
N THR A 150 14.11 -27.56 -20.14
CA THR A 150 14.92 -27.89 -18.95
C THR A 150 15.00 -29.38 -18.67
N GLY A 151 14.41 -30.24 -19.51
CA GLY A 151 14.35 -31.68 -19.27
C GLY A 151 13.61 -32.05 -17.98
N GLY A 152 12.63 -31.24 -17.56
CA GLY A 152 11.85 -31.42 -16.34
C GLY A 152 12.44 -30.81 -15.07
N LYS A 153 13.64 -30.21 -15.13
CA LYS A 153 14.25 -29.55 -13.97
C LYS A 153 13.40 -28.40 -13.43
N SER A 154 12.74 -27.62 -14.29
CA SER A 154 11.88 -26.51 -13.85
C SER A 154 10.74 -26.94 -12.93
N LEU A 155 10.21 -28.15 -13.10
CA LEU A 155 9.17 -28.70 -12.22
C LEU A 155 9.75 -29.07 -10.85
N LEU A 156 10.95 -29.65 -10.81
CA LEU A 156 11.63 -29.98 -9.55
C LEU A 156 11.97 -28.72 -8.76
N ASP A 157 12.51 -27.70 -9.44
CA ASP A 157 12.80 -26.40 -8.84
C ASP A 157 11.50 -25.76 -8.32
N GLY A 158 10.42 -25.78 -9.11
CA GLY A 158 9.13 -25.23 -8.70
C GLY A 158 8.45 -25.95 -7.53
N LEU A 159 8.55 -27.28 -7.45
CA LEU A 159 8.08 -28.06 -6.29
C LEU A 159 8.91 -27.76 -5.04
N THR A 160 10.22 -27.50 -5.21
CA THR A 160 11.11 -27.11 -4.12
C THR A 160 10.72 -25.73 -3.57
N HIS A 161 10.47 -24.76 -4.45
CA HIS A 161 9.96 -23.44 -4.04
C HIS A 161 8.62 -23.56 -3.30
N LEU A 162 7.67 -24.35 -3.82
CA LEU A 162 6.38 -24.57 -3.15
C LEU A 162 6.54 -25.17 -1.75
N ALA A 163 7.41 -26.17 -1.59
CA ALA A 163 7.67 -26.78 -0.29
C ALA A 163 8.28 -25.78 0.71
N GLN A 164 9.21 -24.94 0.24
CA GLN A 164 9.82 -23.87 1.05
C GLN A 164 8.78 -22.83 1.46
N ASP A 165 7.91 -22.40 0.56
CA ASP A 165 6.86 -21.42 0.81
C ASP A 165 5.76 -21.96 1.75
N ILE A 166 5.41 -23.24 1.66
CA ILE A 166 4.53 -23.90 2.63
C ILE A 166 5.16 -23.88 4.03
N ALA A 167 6.46 -24.18 4.13
CA ALA A 167 7.14 -24.26 5.41
C ALA A 167 7.42 -22.88 6.04
N HIS A 168 7.79 -21.87 5.24
CA HIS A 168 8.34 -20.61 5.75
C HIS A 168 7.52 -19.37 5.40
N ASN A 169 6.63 -19.44 4.41
CA ASN A 169 5.85 -18.29 3.91
C ASN A 169 4.33 -18.50 4.03
N GLY A 170 3.89 -19.45 4.85
CA GLY A 170 2.47 -19.72 5.10
C GLY A 170 1.70 -20.18 3.84
N GLY A 171 2.40 -20.79 2.88
CA GLY A 171 1.83 -21.29 1.62
C GLY A 171 1.65 -20.23 0.53
N MET A 172 2.04 -18.98 0.76
CA MET A 172 2.02 -17.94 -0.26
C MET A 172 3.29 -17.99 -1.11
N PRO A 173 3.21 -17.76 -2.44
CA PRO A 173 4.40 -17.64 -3.28
C PRO A 173 5.32 -16.51 -2.82
N SER A 174 6.61 -16.81 -2.67
CA SER A 174 7.63 -15.81 -2.38
C SER A 174 7.66 -14.74 -3.49
N GLN A 175 7.46 -13.48 -3.12
CA GLN A 175 7.43 -12.37 -4.08
C GLN A 175 8.84 -11.80 -4.38
N VAL A 176 9.81 -12.07 -3.50
CA VAL A 176 11.17 -11.51 -3.60
C VAL A 176 12.17 -12.44 -2.94
N ASN A 177 13.40 -12.46 -3.45
CA ASN A 177 14.51 -13.09 -2.75
C ASN A 177 14.99 -12.19 -1.60
N MET A 178 14.64 -12.55 -0.37
CA MET A 178 15.01 -11.80 0.84
C MET A 178 16.52 -11.83 1.15
N ASN A 179 17.28 -12.75 0.56
CA ASN A 179 18.73 -12.86 0.79
C ASN A 179 19.55 -11.93 -0.13
N ALA A 180 18.92 -11.32 -1.13
CA ALA A 180 19.59 -10.46 -2.09
C ALA A 180 19.83 -9.03 -1.56
N PHE A 181 19.15 -8.64 -0.48
CA PHE A 181 19.22 -7.30 0.07
C PHE A 181 19.53 -7.30 1.57
N GLU A 182 20.33 -6.32 1.98
CA GLU A 182 20.71 -6.06 3.36
C GLU A 182 20.56 -4.56 3.62
N VAL A 183 19.68 -4.23 4.57
CA VAL A 183 19.48 -2.84 5.03
C VAL A 183 20.78 -2.38 5.71
N GLY A 184 21.31 -1.22 5.31
CA GLY A 184 22.63 -0.72 5.70
C GLY A 184 23.79 -1.30 4.88
N GLY A 185 23.58 -2.38 4.12
CA GLY A 185 24.58 -2.99 3.23
C GLY A 185 24.43 -2.52 1.78
N ASN A 186 23.28 -2.81 1.16
CA ASN A 186 22.97 -2.42 -0.21
C ASN A 186 21.63 -1.68 -0.39
N LEU A 187 20.86 -1.52 0.69
CA LEU A 187 19.71 -0.62 0.81
C LEU A 187 19.92 0.34 1.98
N ALA A 188 19.31 1.51 1.98
CA ALA A 188 19.43 2.49 3.07
C ALA A 188 20.87 2.94 3.36
N ILE A 189 21.65 3.13 2.29
CA ILE A 189 23.10 3.42 2.36
C ILE A 189 23.44 4.90 2.23
N THR A 190 22.45 5.80 2.26
CA THR A 190 22.75 7.24 2.24
C THR A 190 23.45 7.61 3.55
N LYS A 191 24.65 8.20 3.43
CA LYS A 191 25.48 8.54 4.60
C LYS A 191 24.73 9.50 5.53
N GLY A 192 24.62 9.13 6.79
CA GLY A 192 23.98 9.91 7.84
C GLY A 192 24.31 9.33 9.22
N SER A 193 23.71 9.90 10.25
CA SER A 193 23.84 9.42 11.62
C SER A 193 22.52 9.59 12.36
N VAL A 194 22.23 8.69 13.29
CA VAL A 194 21.20 8.92 14.30
C VAL A 194 21.69 10.04 15.20
N VAL A 195 20.89 11.09 15.35
CA VAL A 195 21.20 12.27 16.18
C VAL A 195 20.32 12.37 17.40
N PHE A 196 19.25 11.58 17.47
CA PHE A 196 18.37 11.47 18.61
C PHE A 196 17.62 10.14 18.60
N ARG A 197 17.35 9.62 19.79
CA ARG A 197 16.59 8.39 20.00
C ARG A 197 15.73 8.55 21.24
N ASN A 198 14.45 8.20 21.11
CA ASN A 198 13.57 7.94 22.25
C ASN A 198 12.95 6.54 22.13
N GLU A 199 11.96 6.23 22.95
CA GLU A 199 11.35 4.90 22.98
C GLU A 199 10.63 4.55 21.66
N VAL A 200 10.13 5.55 20.93
CA VAL A 200 9.23 5.40 19.78
C VAL A 200 9.97 5.54 18.44
N LEU A 201 10.99 6.39 18.37
CA LEU A 201 11.73 6.66 17.14
C LEU A 201 13.24 6.91 17.33
N GLU A 202 13.96 6.65 16.25
CA GLU A 202 15.28 7.22 15.97
C GLU A 202 15.13 8.35 14.95
N LEU A 203 15.82 9.47 15.18
CA LEU A 203 15.91 10.58 14.24
C LEU A 203 17.27 10.52 13.54
N ILE A 204 17.25 10.32 12.23
CA ILE A 204 18.46 10.25 11.40
C ILE A 204 18.64 11.60 10.70
N GLN A 205 19.84 12.18 10.81
CA GLN A 205 20.27 13.30 9.98
C GLN A 205 21.18 12.79 8.86
N TYR A 206 20.86 13.12 7.61
CA TYR A 206 21.71 12.77 6.47
C TYR A 206 22.83 13.79 6.26
N LYS A 207 23.97 13.31 5.79
CA LYS A 207 25.12 14.15 5.43
C LYS A 207 24.80 14.95 4.16
N PRO A 208 24.82 16.30 4.22
CA PRO A 208 24.68 17.11 3.01
C PRO A 208 25.76 16.76 1.98
N LEU A 209 25.40 16.80 0.70
CA LEU A 209 26.30 16.53 -0.41
C LEU A 209 26.61 17.81 -1.22
N THR A 210 26.34 18.97 -0.63
CA THR A 210 26.55 20.31 -1.17
C THR A 210 27.29 21.18 -0.16
N GLU A 211 28.03 22.19 -0.62
CA GLU A 211 28.76 23.14 0.25
C GLU A 211 27.82 24.07 1.03
N GLU A 212 26.66 24.36 0.46
CA GLU A 212 25.60 25.16 1.08
C GLU A 212 24.29 24.39 1.13
N VAL A 213 23.47 24.70 2.14
CA VAL A 213 22.10 24.20 2.31
C VAL A 213 21.15 25.35 2.65
N TYR A 214 19.86 25.15 2.42
CA TYR A 214 18.83 26.05 2.91
C TYR A 214 18.74 26.02 4.45
N GLU A 215 18.43 27.15 5.07
CA GLU A 215 18.37 27.27 6.53
C GLU A 215 17.25 26.44 7.16
N ARG A 216 16.16 26.21 6.40
CA ARG A 216 15.03 25.40 6.84
C ARG A 216 15.26 23.92 6.51
N PRO A 217 15.30 23.03 7.51
CA PRO A 217 15.46 21.61 7.28
C PRO A 217 14.15 20.95 6.83
N VAL A 218 14.29 19.76 6.25
CA VAL A 218 13.17 18.89 5.84
C VAL A 218 13.13 17.65 6.75
N LEU A 219 11.99 17.42 7.40
CA LEU A 219 11.70 16.21 8.17
C LEU A 219 10.81 15.25 7.38
N VAL A 220 11.30 14.05 7.13
CA VAL A 220 10.55 12.95 6.50
C VAL A 220 9.94 12.07 7.59
N VAL A 221 8.61 11.99 7.58
CA VAL A 221 7.77 11.17 8.46
C VAL A 221 7.18 10.01 7.64
N PRO A 222 7.81 8.84 7.68
CA PRO A 222 7.33 7.67 6.96
C PRO A 222 6.06 7.09 7.61
N PRO A 223 5.34 6.20 6.91
CA PRO A 223 4.29 5.42 7.54
C PRO A 223 4.85 4.58 8.70
N GLN A 224 4.01 4.33 9.72
CA GLN A 224 4.29 3.34 10.77
C GLN A 224 4.16 1.90 10.25
N ILE A 225 3.56 1.76 9.06
CA ILE A 225 3.39 0.51 8.32
C ILE A 225 4.57 0.36 7.35
N ASN A 226 5.33 -0.72 7.50
CA ASN A 226 6.63 -0.95 6.87
C ASN A 226 7.69 0.07 7.31
N LYS A 227 8.94 -0.13 6.86
CA LYS A 227 10.10 0.62 7.36
C LYS A 227 10.37 1.88 6.54
N PHE A 228 11.09 2.84 7.14
CA PHE A 228 11.33 4.15 6.52
C PHE A 228 12.13 4.10 5.20
N TYR A 229 12.91 3.05 4.98
CA TYR A 229 13.88 3.00 3.88
C TYR A 229 13.24 2.89 2.49
N VAL A 230 11.90 2.92 2.37
CA VAL A 230 11.25 3.28 1.10
C VAL A 230 11.70 4.66 0.59
N PHE A 231 12.13 5.56 1.48
CA PHE A 231 12.71 6.86 1.12
C PHE A 231 14.22 6.82 0.85
N ASP A 232 14.86 5.67 1.07
CA ASP A 232 16.29 5.46 0.89
C ASP A 232 16.58 4.02 0.46
N LEU A 233 16.09 3.60 -0.73
CA LEU A 233 16.36 2.25 -1.26
C LEU A 233 17.79 2.16 -1.82
N SER A 234 17.93 1.98 -3.13
CA SER A 234 19.23 2.09 -3.82
C SER A 234 19.60 3.57 -4.03
N PRO A 235 20.89 3.89 -4.28
CA PRO A 235 21.32 5.27 -4.54
C PRO A 235 20.53 5.99 -5.65
N GLU A 236 20.07 5.26 -6.66
CA GLU A 236 19.31 5.79 -7.80
C GLU A 236 17.83 6.03 -7.44
N LYS A 237 17.32 5.38 -6.38
CA LYS A 237 15.92 5.47 -5.92
C LYS A 237 15.80 6.06 -4.52
N SER A 238 16.79 6.82 -4.08
CA SER A 238 16.82 7.42 -2.74
C SER A 238 16.34 8.87 -2.76
N LEU A 239 15.21 9.12 -2.10
CA LEU A 239 14.72 10.47 -1.84
C LEU A 239 15.64 11.21 -0.86
N ALA A 240 16.14 10.50 0.16
CA ALA A 240 17.10 11.04 1.13
C ALA A 240 18.37 11.56 0.44
N ARG A 241 18.95 10.78 -0.47
CA ARG A 241 20.09 11.19 -1.30
C ARG A 241 19.73 12.34 -2.22
N TYR A 242 18.57 12.29 -2.87
CA TYR A 242 18.11 13.36 -3.76
C TYR A 242 17.99 14.70 -3.03
N LEU A 243 17.43 14.71 -1.81
CA LEU A 243 17.37 15.92 -0.98
C LEU A 243 18.76 16.40 -0.55
N SER A 244 19.65 15.47 -0.20
CA SER A 244 21.03 15.77 0.22
C SER A 244 21.87 16.42 -0.88
N VAL A 245 21.61 16.11 -2.16
CA VAL A 245 22.23 16.82 -3.31
C VAL A 245 21.46 18.08 -3.73
N SER A 246 20.25 18.29 -3.20
CA SER A 246 19.36 19.40 -3.56
C SER A 246 19.44 20.58 -2.58
N HIS A 247 20.57 20.76 -1.90
CA HIS A 247 20.78 21.82 -0.90
C HIS A 247 19.83 21.75 0.31
N MET A 248 19.26 20.58 0.62
CA MET A 248 18.38 20.44 1.79
C MET A 248 19.13 19.79 2.96
N GLN A 249 18.89 20.30 4.15
CA GLN A 249 19.24 19.57 5.37
C GLN A 249 18.10 18.58 5.67
N THR A 250 18.38 17.29 5.57
CA THR A 250 17.34 16.25 5.61
C THR A 250 17.44 15.40 6.86
N PHE A 251 16.29 15.24 7.51
CA PHE A 251 16.09 14.34 8.62
C PHE A 251 15.01 13.33 8.27
N VAL A 252 15.13 12.11 8.75
CA VAL A 252 14.09 11.08 8.62
C VAL A 252 13.84 10.41 9.96
N VAL A 253 12.57 10.10 10.20
CA VAL A 253 12.15 9.29 11.34
C VAL A 253 12.29 7.82 10.99
N SER A 254 12.98 7.06 11.85
CA SER A 254 12.99 5.60 11.84
C SER A 254 12.16 5.11 13.03
N TRP A 255 10.94 4.65 12.75
CA TRP A 255 10.03 4.14 13.77
C TRP A 255 10.52 2.84 14.39
N ARG A 256 10.37 2.70 15.71
CA ARG A 256 10.58 1.43 16.40
C ARG A 256 9.53 0.41 15.99
N ASN A 257 9.92 -0.86 15.86
CA ASN A 257 8.97 -1.94 15.61
C ASN A 257 8.34 -2.40 16.94
N PRO A 258 7.07 -2.05 17.22
CA PRO A 258 6.50 -2.20 18.55
C PRO A 258 6.37 -3.67 18.96
N THR A 259 6.48 -3.95 20.26
CA THR A 259 6.22 -5.27 20.84
C THR A 259 4.91 -5.25 21.61
N LYS A 260 4.50 -6.40 22.17
CA LYS A 260 3.31 -6.48 23.04
C LYS A 260 3.36 -5.52 24.23
N ALA A 261 4.55 -5.14 24.70
CA ALA A 261 4.72 -4.17 25.79
C ALA A 261 4.23 -2.76 25.38
N HIS A 262 4.30 -2.44 24.09
CA HIS A 262 3.94 -1.14 23.52
C HIS A 262 2.47 -1.08 23.09
N ARG A 263 1.63 -2.03 23.52
CA ARG A 263 0.23 -2.19 23.09
C ARG A 263 -0.63 -0.92 23.20
N GLU A 264 -0.33 -0.06 24.18
CA GLU A 264 -1.07 1.17 24.45
C GLU A 264 -0.54 2.40 23.68
N TRP A 265 0.46 2.24 22.80
CA TRP A 265 0.91 3.35 21.95
C TRP A 265 -0.16 3.69 20.91
N GLY A 266 -0.83 4.82 21.10
CA GLY A 266 -1.80 5.40 20.17
C GLY A 266 -1.20 6.55 19.37
N LEU A 267 -2.02 7.21 18.55
CA LEU A 267 -1.65 8.33 17.69
C LEU A 267 -0.99 9.47 18.48
N SER A 268 -1.50 9.75 19.68
CA SER A 268 -0.91 10.76 20.58
C SER A 268 0.53 10.41 20.98
N THR A 269 0.87 9.13 21.19
CA THR A 269 2.23 8.69 21.50
C THR A 269 3.20 9.00 20.35
N TYR A 270 2.78 8.72 19.12
CA TYR A 270 3.58 9.02 17.93
C TYR A 270 3.70 10.54 17.68
N ILE A 271 2.64 11.31 17.97
CA ILE A 271 2.65 12.77 17.87
C ILE A 271 3.61 13.40 18.89
N GLU A 272 3.60 12.95 20.16
CA GLU A 272 4.56 13.44 21.17
C GLU A 272 6.01 13.13 20.76
N ALA A 273 6.28 11.91 20.28
CA ALA A 273 7.60 11.57 19.79
C ALA A 273 8.05 12.46 18.60
N LEU A 274 7.13 12.82 17.69
CA LEU A 274 7.43 13.78 16.61
C LEU A 274 7.66 15.20 17.12
N LYS A 275 6.95 15.65 18.16
CA LYS A 275 7.18 16.95 18.78
C LYS A 275 8.60 17.04 19.33
N GLU A 276 9.05 15.99 20.03
CA GLU A 276 10.44 15.88 20.50
C GLU A 276 11.44 15.92 19.34
N ALA A 277 11.20 15.13 18.29
CA ALA A 277 12.07 15.10 17.12
C ALA A 277 12.17 16.46 16.42
N ILE A 278 11.06 17.19 16.28
CA ILE A 278 11.05 18.55 15.73
C ILE A 278 11.88 19.49 16.62
N ASP A 279 11.69 19.46 17.94
CA ASP A 279 12.44 20.31 18.87
C ASP A 279 13.94 20.04 18.78
N VAL A 280 14.35 18.77 18.64
CA VAL A 280 15.75 18.38 18.38
C VAL A 280 16.25 18.96 17.07
N ILE A 281 15.50 18.85 15.97
CA ILE A 281 15.88 19.43 14.67
C ILE A 281 16.08 20.94 14.79
N LEU A 282 15.18 21.65 15.46
CA LEU A 282 15.28 23.10 15.64
C LEU A 282 16.54 23.47 16.44
N LYS A 283 16.87 22.71 17.49
CA LYS A 283 18.10 22.92 18.28
C LYS A 283 19.38 22.58 17.51
N ILE A 284 19.40 21.50 16.73
CA ILE A 284 20.55 21.13 15.89
C ILE A 284 20.80 22.18 14.80
N THR A 285 19.73 22.59 14.11
CA THR A 285 19.85 23.42 12.91
C THR A 285 19.88 24.91 13.20
N GLY A 286 19.42 25.33 14.38
CA GLY A 286 19.15 26.73 14.73
C GLY A 286 17.98 27.34 13.94
N SER A 287 17.22 26.53 13.21
CA SER A 287 16.06 26.99 12.45
C SER A 287 14.88 27.27 13.38
N LYS A 288 13.97 28.16 12.97
CA LYS A 288 12.76 28.50 13.76
C LYS A 288 11.62 27.51 13.53
N ASP A 289 11.63 26.86 12.38
CA ASP A 289 10.58 25.97 11.90
C ASP A 289 11.17 24.96 10.90
N VAL A 290 10.39 23.93 10.58
CA VAL A 290 10.78 22.87 9.63
C VAL A 290 9.83 22.81 8.45
N SER A 291 10.28 22.23 7.34
CA SER A 291 9.40 21.67 6.32
C SER A 291 9.17 20.19 6.62
N MET A 292 7.94 19.71 6.53
CA MET A 292 7.63 18.29 6.78
C MET A 292 7.23 17.55 5.50
N LEU A 293 7.49 16.26 5.44
CA LEU A 293 6.93 15.35 4.46
C LEU A 293 6.31 14.16 5.20
N GLY A 294 5.01 13.92 5.01
CA GLY A 294 4.31 12.76 5.55
C GLY A 294 3.76 11.89 4.43
N ALA A 295 3.95 10.58 4.51
CA ALA A 295 3.45 9.64 3.51
C ALA A 295 2.50 8.60 4.11
N CYS A 296 1.41 8.29 3.41
CA CYS A 296 0.41 7.31 3.84
C CYS A 296 -0.06 7.59 5.30
N SER A 297 0.05 6.63 6.22
CA SER A 297 -0.27 6.82 7.65
C SER A 297 0.63 7.84 8.37
N GLY A 298 1.86 8.03 7.90
CA GLY A 298 2.74 9.12 8.34
C GLY A 298 2.17 10.50 7.95
N GLY A 299 1.41 10.57 6.85
CA GLY A 299 0.64 11.75 6.46
C GLY A 299 -0.50 12.05 7.43
N ILE A 300 -1.26 11.04 7.85
CA ILE A 300 -2.31 11.17 8.88
C ILE A 300 -1.72 11.69 10.19
N THR A 301 -0.59 11.11 10.61
CA THR A 301 0.13 11.54 11.82
C THR A 301 0.62 12.98 11.71
N THR A 302 1.19 13.33 10.55
CA THR A 302 1.67 14.69 10.25
C THR A 302 0.53 15.70 10.34
N VAL A 303 -0.60 15.50 9.65
CA VAL A 303 -1.68 16.51 9.68
C VAL A 303 -2.35 16.61 11.04
N SER A 304 -2.40 15.52 11.81
CA SER A 304 -2.92 15.53 13.17
C SER A 304 -2.04 16.38 14.09
N LEU A 305 -0.71 16.23 13.99
CA LEU A 305 0.26 17.10 14.65
C LEU A 305 0.13 18.56 14.21
N LEU A 306 -0.04 18.82 12.91
CA LEU A 306 -0.22 20.19 12.41
C LEU A 306 -1.49 20.86 12.93
N GLY A 307 -2.58 20.09 13.04
CA GLY A 307 -3.81 20.59 13.67
C GLY A 307 -3.61 20.87 15.16
N HIS A 308 -2.85 20.03 15.87
CA HIS A 308 -2.49 20.27 17.27
C HIS A 308 -1.68 21.56 17.43
N TYR A 309 -0.65 21.76 16.60
CA TYR A 309 0.12 23.01 16.59
C TYR A 309 -0.73 24.22 16.20
N ALA A 310 -1.65 24.09 15.24
CA ALA A 310 -2.54 25.18 14.86
C ALA A 310 -3.46 25.61 16.03
N ALA A 311 -4.03 24.64 16.75
CA ALA A 311 -4.86 24.90 17.92
C ALA A 311 -4.07 25.55 19.07
N LEU A 312 -2.82 25.12 19.29
CA LEU A 312 -1.90 25.73 20.26
C LEU A 312 -1.24 27.03 19.79
N LYS A 313 -1.45 27.41 18.52
CA LYS A 313 -0.79 28.55 17.85
C LYS A 313 0.74 28.44 17.81
N GLU A 314 1.27 27.22 17.83
CA GLU A 314 2.71 26.96 17.66
C GLU A 314 3.09 27.03 16.18
N LYS A 315 4.18 27.74 15.88
CA LYS A 315 4.66 27.96 14.51
C LYS A 315 5.95 27.20 14.23
N LYS A 316 5.96 25.90 14.51
CA LYS A 316 7.14 25.03 14.33
C LYS A 316 7.23 24.41 12.92
N VAL A 317 6.17 24.51 12.11
CA VAL A 317 6.14 23.95 10.74
C VAL A 317 5.75 25.03 9.73
N HIS A 318 6.68 25.34 8.83
CA HIS A 318 6.50 26.38 7.81
C HIS A 318 5.66 25.89 6.62
N SER A 319 5.94 24.68 6.16
CA SER A 319 5.30 24.07 5.01
C SER A 319 5.35 22.55 5.10
N PHE A 320 4.43 21.85 4.46
CA PHE A 320 4.43 20.39 4.50
C PHE A 320 4.07 19.74 3.17
N THR A 321 4.41 18.47 3.04
CA THR A 321 4.14 17.66 1.85
C THR A 321 3.40 16.39 2.26
N LEU A 322 2.34 16.05 1.54
CA LEU A 322 1.61 14.80 1.71
C LEU A 322 1.80 13.92 0.48
N LEU A 323 2.31 12.71 0.68
CA LEU A 323 2.45 11.71 -0.38
C LEU A 323 1.42 10.60 -0.16
N VAL A 324 0.53 10.41 -1.14
CA VAL A 324 -0.42 9.28 -1.18
C VAL A 324 -1.13 9.04 0.17
N SER A 325 -1.66 10.14 0.73
CA SER A 325 -2.27 10.18 2.07
C SER A 325 -3.76 10.48 1.96
N VAL A 326 -4.60 9.58 2.48
CA VAL A 326 -6.05 9.74 2.52
C VAL A 326 -6.48 10.17 3.92
N LEU A 327 -7.09 11.36 4.00
CA LEU A 327 -7.67 11.95 5.22
C LEU A 327 -9.19 11.89 5.21
N ASP A 328 -9.80 11.95 4.02
CA ASP A 328 -11.23 11.71 3.80
C ASP A 328 -11.46 10.27 3.30
N THR A 329 -12.03 9.45 4.17
CA THR A 329 -12.25 8.02 3.96
C THR A 329 -13.62 7.69 3.36
N GLN A 330 -14.43 8.69 2.98
CA GLN A 330 -15.75 8.46 2.37
C GLN A 330 -15.72 7.77 1.00
N ILE A 331 -14.58 7.81 0.31
CA ILE A 331 -14.45 7.10 -0.97
C ILE A 331 -14.38 5.60 -0.67
N LYS A 332 -15.41 4.87 -1.12
CA LYS A 332 -15.52 3.41 -1.01
C LYS A 332 -14.32 2.74 -1.69
N THR A 333 -13.27 2.44 -0.93
CA THR A 333 -12.19 1.55 -1.39
C THR A 333 -12.69 0.11 -1.39
N GLN A 334 -12.02 -0.79 -2.14
CA GLN A 334 -12.41 -2.21 -2.16
C GLN A 334 -12.34 -2.85 -0.76
N VAL A 335 -11.44 -2.36 0.11
CA VAL A 335 -11.34 -2.80 1.52
C VAL A 335 -12.54 -2.35 2.33
N ALA A 336 -12.99 -1.11 2.15
CA ALA A 336 -14.17 -0.56 2.83
C ALA A 336 -15.45 -1.35 2.52
N LEU A 337 -15.49 -2.08 1.39
CA LEU A 337 -16.62 -2.96 1.08
C LEU A 337 -16.82 -4.05 2.13
N PHE A 338 -15.75 -4.57 2.74
CA PHE A 338 -15.82 -5.69 3.69
C PHE A 338 -15.73 -5.26 5.17
N ALA A 339 -15.49 -3.98 5.43
CA ALA A 339 -15.42 -3.43 6.78
C ALA A 339 -16.83 -3.15 7.33
N ASP A 340 -17.52 -4.18 7.83
CA ASP A 340 -18.72 -3.99 8.63
C ASP A 340 -18.37 -3.73 10.11
N GLU A 341 -19.32 -3.18 10.87
CA GLU A 341 -19.10 -2.78 12.26
C GLU A 341 -18.69 -3.96 13.17
N ARG A 342 -19.15 -5.18 12.87
CA ARG A 342 -18.81 -6.38 13.64
C ARG A 342 -17.39 -6.84 13.33
N SER A 343 -16.98 -6.79 12.07
CA SER A 343 -15.63 -7.15 11.62
C SER A 343 -14.60 -6.14 12.13
N ILE A 344 -14.92 -4.85 12.18
CA ILE A 344 -14.07 -3.82 12.80
C ILE A 344 -13.89 -4.08 14.30
N GLU A 345 -14.99 -4.30 15.02
CA GLU A 345 -14.97 -4.56 16.46
C GLU A 345 -14.19 -5.86 16.79
N ALA A 346 -14.36 -6.90 15.97
CA ALA A 346 -13.61 -8.14 16.10
C ALA A 346 -12.11 -7.94 15.85
N ALA A 347 -11.73 -7.19 14.81
CA ALA A 347 -10.33 -6.88 14.51
C ALA A 347 -9.67 -6.08 15.65
N ARG A 348 -10.39 -5.11 16.22
CA ARG A 348 -9.94 -4.34 17.39
C ARG A 348 -9.70 -5.27 18.58
N ARG A 349 -10.68 -6.09 18.95
CA ARG A 349 -10.55 -7.05 20.07
C ARG A 349 -9.39 -8.02 19.88
N MET A 350 -9.24 -8.58 18.67
CA MET A 350 -8.15 -9.48 18.33
C MET A 350 -6.79 -8.80 18.50
N SER A 351 -6.65 -7.55 18.04
CA SER A 351 -5.39 -6.81 18.17
C SER A 351 -5.06 -6.51 19.64
N TYR A 352 -6.06 -6.13 20.44
CA TYR A 352 -5.88 -5.91 21.88
C TYR A 352 -5.54 -7.20 22.65
N GLN A 353 -6.08 -8.35 22.25
CA GLN A 353 -5.73 -9.64 22.85
C GLN A 353 -4.28 -10.05 22.54
N HIS A 354 -3.80 -9.79 21.32
CA HIS A 354 -2.42 -10.09 20.93
C HIS A 354 -1.41 -9.01 21.38
N GLY A 355 -1.88 -7.80 21.68
CA GLY A 355 -1.10 -6.61 22.05
C GLY A 355 -0.63 -5.78 20.85
N VAL A 356 -0.50 -6.42 19.68
CA VAL A 356 -0.08 -5.82 18.41
C VAL A 356 -0.80 -6.51 17.26
N LEU A 357 -0.99 -5.81 16.14
CA LEU A 357 -1.29 -6.42 14.84
C LEU A 357 0.04 -6.85 14.19
N GLU A 358 0.14 -8.14 13.86
CA GLU A 358 1.33 -8.68 13.19
C GLU A 358 1.40 -8.22 11.72
N GLY A 359 2.59 -7.76 11.29
CA GLY A 359 2.79 -7.24 9.93
C GLY A 359 2.47 -8.25 8.82
N ARG A 360 2.71 -9.55 9.06
CA ARG A 360 2.37 -10.64 8.14
C ARG A 360 0.87 -10.75 7.85
N ASP A 361 0.01 -10.44 8.82
CA ASP A 361 -1.44 -10.55 8.65
C ASP A 361 -1.96 -9.38 7.81
N MET A 362 -1.37 -8.20 7.99
CA MET A 362 -1.60 -7.03 7.15
C MET A 362 -1.11 -7.25 5.71
N ALA A 363 0.11 -7.77 5.51
CA ALA A 363 0.66 -8.05 4.17
C ALA A 363 -0.21 -9.02 3.36
N LYS A 364 -0.80 -10.03 4.00
CA LYS A 364 -1.75 -10.94 3.35
C LYS A 364 -2.98 -10.21 2.83
N ILE A 365 -3.56 -9.29 3.60
CA ILE A 365 -4.71 -8.48 3.17
C ILE A 365 -4.35 -7.71 1.88
N PHE A 366 -3.19 -7.05 1.87
CA PHE A 366 -2.71 -6.31 0.71
C PHE A 366 -2.48 -7.20 -0.52
N ALA A 367 -1.85 -8.36 -0.37
CA ALA A 367 -1.61 -9.29 -1.47
C ALA A 367 -2.92 -9.76 -2.14
N TRP A 368 -3.96 -10.01 -1.34
CA TRP A 368 -5.26 -10.47 -1.84
C TRP A 368 -6.10 -9.38 -2.51
N MET A 369 -5.75 -8.09 -2.39
CA MET A 369 -6.42 -7.02 -3.13
C MET A 369 -6.09 -7.02 -4.63
N ARG A 370 -4.93 -7.55 -5.02
CA ARG A 370 -4.53 -7.73 -6.43
C ARG A 370 -3.95 -9.14 -6.63
N PRO A 371 -4.79 -10.18 -6.59
CA PRO A 371 -4.31 -11.57 -6.60
C PRO A 371 -3.57 -11.92 -7.88
N ASN A 372 -4.01 -11.43 -9.04
CA ASN A 372 -3.26 -11.58 -10.29
C ASN A 372 -1.81 -11.08 -10.17
N ASP A 373 -1.63 -9.84 -9.68
CA ASP A 373 -0.32 -9.20 -9.67
C ASP A 373 0.58 -9.71 -8.54
N LEU A 374 -0.01 -10.01 -7.39
CA LEU A 374 0.69 -10.25 -6.13
C LEU A 374 0.69 -11.72 -5.69
N VAL A 375 -0.09 -12.59 -6.34
CA VAL A 375 -0.14 -14.03 -6.02
C VAL A 375 0.10 -14.86 -7.29
N TRP A 376 -0.75 -14.72 -8.31
CA TRP A 376 -0.74 -15.61 -9.46
C TRP A 376 0.47 -15.41 -10.38
N ASN A 377 0.97 -14.18 -10.54
CA ASN A 377 2.21 -13.96 -11.29
C ASN A 377 3.40 -14.71 -10.68
N TYR A 378 3.53 -14.68 -9.34
CA TYR A 378 4.59 -15.40 -8.62
C TYR A 378 4.33 -16.91 -8.56
N TRP A 379 3.07 -17.33 -8.48
CA TRP A 379 2.70 -18.74 -8.62
C TRP A 379 3.19 -19.32 -9.95
N VAL A 380 2.90 -18.63 -11.06
CA VAL A 380 3.35 -19.07 -12.39
C VAL A 380 4.87 -19.02 -12.50
N ASN A 381 5.51 -17.93 -12.04
CA ASN A 381 6.96 -17.79 -12.12
C ASN A 381 7.71 -18.82 -11.26
N ASN A 382 7.36 -18.93 -9.99
CA ASN A 382 8.13 -19.71 -9.03
C ASN A 382 7.83 -21.19 -9.17
N TYR A 383 6.55 -21.57 -9.26
CA TYR A 383 6.13 -22.96 -9.16
C TYR A 383 5.97 -23.64 -10.51
N LEU A 384 5.48 -22.93 -11.54
CA LEU A 384 5.29 -23.53 -12.87
C LEU A 384 6.55 -23.40 -13.73
N LEU A 385 7.22 -22.25 -13.71
CA LEU A 385 8.45 -22.02 -14.48
C LEU A 385 9.73 -22.44 -13.74
N GLY A 386 9.64 -22.68 -12.43
CA GLY A 386 10.81 -23.02 -11.59
C GLY A 386 11.83 -21.88 -11.47
N ASN A 387 11.41 -20.65 -11.76
CA ASN A 387 12.30 -19.49 -11.67
C ASN A 387 12.42 -19.02 -10.22
N GLU A 388 13.56 -18.44 -9.89
CA GLU A 388 13.71 -17.72 -8.62
C GLU A 388 12.76 -16.52 -8.54
N PRO A 389 12.30 -16.15 -7.33
CA PRO A 389 11.61 -14.88 -7.11
C PRO A 389 12.46 -13.70 -7.59
N PRO A 390 11.84 -12.63 -8.13
CA PRO A 390 12.61 -11.49 -8.64
C PRO A 390 13.40 -10.80 -7.53
N VAL A 391 14.55 -10.23 -7.89
CA VAL A 391 15.37 -9.39 -7.01
C VAL A 391 14.95 -7.93 -7.21
N PHE A 392 13.92 -7.51 -6.50
CA PHE A 392 13.37 -6.15 -6.59
C PHE A 392 13.30 -5.51 -5.21
N ASP A 393 14.03 -4.41 -5.04
CA ASP A 393 14.18 -3.65 -3.79
C ASP A 393 12.84 -3.22 -3.17
N ILE A 394 11.88 -2.77 -3.99
CA ILE A 394 10.55 -2.37 -3.50
C ILE A 394 9.78 -3.57 -2.92
N LEU A 395 9.91 -4.76 -3.51
CA LEU A 395 9.23 -5.96 -2.98
C LEU A 395 9.92 -6.45 -1.70
N PHE A 396 11.24 -6.31 -1.60
CA PHE A 396 11.97 -6.56 -0.36
C PHE A 396 11.44 -5.66 0.76
N TRP A 397 11.34 -4.35 0.50
CA TRP A 397 10.75 -3.40 1.44
C TRP A 397 9.30 -3.76 1.83
N ASN A 398 8.49 -4.15 0.85
CA ASN A 398 7.08 -4.50 1.09
C ASN A 398 6.94 -5.72 2.01
N ASN A 399 7.87 -6.68 1.92
CA ASN A 399 7.88 -7.88 2.75
C ASN A 399 8.58 -7.67 4.11
N ASP A 400 9.37 -6.61 4.28
CA ASP A 400 9.96 -6.21 5.55
C ASP A 400 8.98 -5.37 6.39
N THR A 401 7.92 -6.05 6.83
CA THR A 401 6.79 -5.44 7.55
C THR A 401 7.12 -5.05 8.98
N THR A 402 6.35 -4.11 9.53
CA THR A 402 6.37 -3.74 10.96
C THR A 402 5.07 -4.16 11.63
N ARG A 403 5.12 -4.31 12.96
CA ARG A 403 3.93 -4.49 13.79
C ARG A 403 3.24 -3.15 14.04
N LEU A 404 1.94 -3.18 14.30
CA LEU A 404 1.17 -1.99 14.70
C LEU A 404 0.63 -2.18 16.13
N PRO A 405 0.79 -1.22 17.05
CA PRO A 405 0.25 -1.35 18.40
C PRO A 405 -1.27 -1.46 18.38
N ALA A 406 -1.85 -2.20 19.34
CA ALA A 406 -3.29 -2.40 19.41
C ALA A 406 -4.08 -1.08 19.53
N ALA A 407 -3.59 -0.12 20.30
CA ALA A 407 -4.20 1.20 20.45
C ALA A 407 -4.23 1.96 19.11
N LEU A 408 -3.08 2.16 18.47
CA LEU A 408 -3.01 2.84 17.17
C LEU A 408 -3.83 2.13 16.08
N HIS A 409 -3.80 0.79 16.02
CA HIS A 409 -4.63 0.05 15.08
C HIS A 409 -6.12 0.31 15.30
N GLY A 410 -6.58 0.26 16.56
CA GLY A 410 -7.96 0.56 16.92
C GLY A 410 -8.38 1.99 16.57
N GLU A 411 -7.49 2.95 16.76
CA GLU A 411 -7.72 4.35 16.38
C GLU A 411 -7.82 4.52 14.86
N PHE A 412 -6.94 3.89 14.07
CA PHE A 412 -7.07 3.92 12.61
C PHE A 412 -8.39 3.31 12.14
N LEU A 413 -8.81 2.17 12.69
CA LEU A 413 -10.11 1.57 12.37
C LEU A 413 -11.27 2.53 12.70
N GLU A 414 -11.22 3.20 13.85
CA GLU A 414 -12.23 4.20 14.22
C GLU A 414 -12.18 5.43 13.30
N MET A 415 -11.00 5.85 12.87
CA MET A 415 -10.83 6.95 11.91
C MET A 415 -11.41 6.57 10.54
N PHE A 416 -11.19 5.35 10.06
CA PHE A 416 -11.81 4.84 8.82
C PHE A 416 -13.33 4.76 8.93
N LYS A 417 -13.87 4.43 10.11
CA LYS A 417 -15.31 4.32 10.33
C LYS A 417 -15.98 5.69 10.45
N SER A 418 -15.47 6.54 11.34
CA SER A 418 -16.10 7.80 11.72
C SER A 418 -15.67 8.98 10.86
N ASN A 419 -14.58 8.84 10.09
CA ASN A 419 -13.98 9.85 9.23
C ASN A 419 -13.81 11.22 9.94
N PRO A 420 -13.14 11.26 11.11
CA PRO A 420 -13.25 12.39 12.03
C PRO A 420 -12.53 13.64 11.52
N LEU A 421 -11.47 13.49 10.71
CA LEU A 421 -10.70 14.61 10.15
C LEU A 421 -11.51 15.55 9.24
N THR A 422 -12.69 15.12 8.77
CA THR A 422 -13.59 15.95 7.96
C THR A 422 -14.44 16.91 8.80
N ARG A 423 -14.51 16.71 10.11
CA ARG A 423 -15.36 17.48 11.03
C ARG A 423 -14.49 18.16 12.10
N PRO A 424 -14.50 19.50 12.20
CA PRO A 424 -13.76 20.21 13.24
C PRO A 424 -14.05 19.67 14.64
N GLY A 425 -12.99 19.34 15.38
CA GLY A 425 -13.05 18.86 16.76
C GLY A 425 -13.49 17.40 16.93
N ALA A 426 -13.74 16.64 15.86
CA ALA A 426 -14.15 15.25 15.97
C ALA A 426 -12.99 14.27 16.22
N LEU A 427 -11.76 14.66 15.88
CA LEU A 427 -10.54 13.97 16.31
C LEU A 427 -9.90 14.79 17.44
N GLU A 428 -9.50 14.11 18.51
CA GLU A 428 -8.70 14.68 19.58
C GLU A 428 -7.36 13.95 19.64
N VAL A 429 -6.26 14.71 19.70
CA VAL A 429 -4.90 14.18 19.89
C VAL A 429 -4.18 15.00 20.93
N CYS A 430 -3.46 14.36 21.84
CA CYS A 430 -2.76 15.01 22.95
C CYS A 430 -3.68 15.99 23.73
N GLY A 431 -4.95 15.61 23.96
CA GLY A 431 -5.94 16.45 24.64
C GLY A 431 -6.42 17.66 23.85
N THR A 432 -6.12 17.74 22.54
CA THR A 432 -6.43 18.89 21.69
C THR A 432 -7.38 18.51 20.56
N PRO A 433 -8.55 19.17 20.43
CA PRO A 433 -9.46 18.95 19.31
C PRO A 433 -8.87 19.50 18.00
N ILE A 434 -8.92 18.70 16.95
CA ILE A 434 -8.27 18.98 15.67
C ILE A 434 -9.25 19.61 14.66
N ASP A 435 -8.82 20.70 14.04
CA ASP A 435 -9.49 21.32 12.91
C ASP A 435 -8.48 21.61 11.79
N LEU A 436 -8.55 20.81 10.71
CA LEU A 436 -7.62 20.93 9.58
C LEU A 436 -7.74 22.26 8.83
N LYS A 437 -8.88 22.98 8.94
CA LYS A 437 -9.04 24.31 8.35
C LYS A 437 -8.19 25.37 9.04
N GLN A 438 -7.73 25.11 10.28
CA GLN A 438 -6.83 26.00 11.02
C GLN A 438 -5.35 25.81 10.62
N VAL A 439 -5.00 24.74 9.91
CA VAL A 439 -3.66 24.54 9.37
C VAL A 439 -3.46 25.49 8.17
N LYS A 440 -2.73 26.58 8.37
CA LYS A 440 -2.52 27.64 7.36
C LYS A 440 -1.20 27.56 6.60
N SER A 441 -0.31 26.64 6.97
CA SER A 441 0.97 26.43 6.27
C SER A 441 0.72 26.03 4.81
N ASP A 442 1.59 26.50 3.91
CA ASP A 442 1.59 26.06 2.52
C ASP A 442 1.85 24.56 2.42
N TYR A 443 1.16 23.87 1.51
CA TYR A 443 1.31 22.44 1.38
C TYR A 443 1.33 21.94 -0.05
N TYR A 444 2.02 20.83 -0.23
CA TYR A 444 2.23 20.14 -1.49
C TYR A 444 1.64 18.73 -1.39
N VAL A 445 0.85 18.29 -2.37
CA VAL A 445 0.19 16.98 -2.32
C VAL A 445 0.50 16.18 -3.58
N ILE A 446 0.98 14.95 -3.39
CA ILE A 446 1.17 13.98 -4.46
C ILE A 446 0.13 12.86 -4.35
N ALA A 447 -0.56 12.60 -5.44
CA ALA A 447 -1.36 11.40 -5.63
C ALA A 447 -0.93 10.63 -6.89
N GLY A 448 -1.30 9.35 -6.98
CA GLY A 448 -1.03 8.50 -8.15
C GLY A 448 -2.29 8.23 -8.96
N LEU A 449 -2.28 8.54 -10.26
CA LEU A 449 -3.39 8.30 -11.17
C LEU A 449 -3.80 6.81 -11.22
N ASN A 450 -2.83 5.91 -11.10
CA ASN A 450 -3.04 4.46 -11.10
C ASN A 450 -2.92 3.87 -9.69
N ASP A 451 -3.09 4.68 -8.66
CA ASP A 451 -3.05 4.24 -7.27
C ASP A 451 -4.40 3.66 -6.85
N HIS A 452 -4.41 2.36 -6.54
CA HIS A 452 -5.60 1.65 -6.08
C HIS A 452 -5.68 1.52 -4.57
N ILE A 453 -4.59 1.81 -3.84
CA ILE A 453 -4.55 1.78 -2.38
C ILE A 453 -5.13 3.08 -1.84
N THR A 454 -4.65 4.20 -2.39
CA THR A 454 -5.13 5.54 -2.09
C THR A 454 -5.59 6.21 -3.38
N PRO A 455 -6.85 5.98 -3.81
CA PRO A 455 -7.40 6.59 -5.01
C PRO A 455 -7.14 8.09 -5.03
N TRP A 456 -6.66 8.62 -6.15
CA TRP A 456 -6.21 10.01 -6.21
C TRP A 456 -7.34 11.01 -5.95
N GLU A 457 -8.59 10.67 -6.26
CA GLU A 457 -9.76 11.48 -5.92
C GLU A 457 -9.94 11.59 -4.40
N ALA A 458 -9.56 10.56 -3.63
CA ALA A 458 -9.62 10.59 -2.17
C ALA A 458 -8.51 11.51 -1.63
N CYS A 459 -7.30 11.41 -2.19
CA CYS A 459 -6.21 12.34 -1.88
C CYS A 459 -6.57 13.80 -2.26
N PHE A 460 -7.28 14.00 -3.38
CA PHE A 460 -7.74 15.31 -3.83
C PHE A 460 -8.75 15.93 -2.84
N LYS A 461 -9.77 15.18 -2.44
CA LYS A 461 -10.71 15.62 -1.38
C LYS A 461 -10.02 15.87 -0.05
N SER A 462 -9.07 15.01 0.32
CA SER A 462 -8.29 15.13 1.54
C SER A 462 -7.50 16.45 1.58
N ALA A 463 -6.92 16.84 0.45
CA ALA A 463 -6.21 18.10 0.33
C ALA A 463 -7.13 19.32 0.52
N GLN A 464 -8.40 19.26 0.09
CA GLN A 464 -9.39 20.34 0.31
C GLN A 464 -9.78 20.54 1.79
N LEU A 465 -9.45 19.60 2.68
CA LEU A 465 -9.73 19.75 4.12
C LEU A 465 -8.83 20.77 4.80
N LEU A 466 -7.65 21.04 4.24
CA LEU A 466 -6.62 21.89 4.83
C LEU A 466 -6.85 23.38 4.51
N GLY A 467 -6.40 24.26 5.41
CA GLY A 467 -6.67 25.69 5.35
C GLY A 467 -5.64 26.56 4.63
N GLY A 468 -4.47 26.02 4.28
CA GLY A 468 -3.37 26.73 3.61
C GLY A 468 -3.45 26.72 2.09
N LYS A 469 -2.40 27.21 1.42
CA LYS A 469 -2.30 27.16 -0.04
C LYS A 469 -1.84 25.76 -0.50
N CYS A 470 -2.65 25.11 -1.33
CA CYS A 470 -2.36 23.80 -1.91
C CYS A 470 -1.59 23.93 -3.23
N GLU A 471 -0.55 23.11 -3.40
CA GLU A 471 0.03 22.72 -4.68
C GLU A 471 -0.27 21.23 -4.90
N PHE A 472 -1.31 20.92 -5.67
CA PHE A 472 -1.71 19.53 -5.93
C PHE A 472 -1.06 19.02 -7.22
N VAL A 473 -0.44 17.85 -7.15
CA VAL A 473 0.22 17.21 -8.28
C VAL A 473 -0.18 15.74 -8.40
N LEU A 474 -0.49 15.34 -9.62
CA LEU A 474 -0.90 13.98 -9.94
C LEU A 474 0.17 13.27 -10.75
N SER A 475 0.79 12.24 -10.16
CA SER A 475 1.73 11.35 -10.85
C SER A 475 0.97 10.35 -11.72
N SER A 476 1.50 9.98 -12.89
CA SER A 476 0.86 8.93 -13.72
C SER A 476 1.04 7.49 -13.19
N SER A 477 1.65 7.33 -12.02
CA SER A 477 2.14 6.06 -11.50
C SER A 477 1.17 5.41 -10.49
N GLY A 478 1.48 4.19 -10.07
CA GLY A 478 0.81 3.51 -8.94
C GLY A 478 1.30 4.01 -7.58
N HIS A 479 0.86 3.41 -6.47
CA HIS A 479 1.12 3.89 -5.10
C HIS A 479 2.60 4.17 -4.80
N ILE A 480 3.44 3.13 -4.79
CA ILE A 480 4.86 3.27 -4.47
C ILE A 480 5.61 4.02 -5.56
N GLN A 481 5.27 3.80 -6.84
CA GLN A 481 5.90 4.51 -7.96
C GLN A 481 5.52 6.00 -8.03
N SER A 482 4.48 6.43 -7.29
CA SER A 482 4.16 7.85 -7.13
C SER A 482 5.05 8.50 -6.08
N ILE A 483 5.49 7.75 -5.06
CA ILE A 483 6.51 8.19 -4.10
C ILE A 483 7.90 8.15 -4.76
N LEU A 484 8.26 6.99 -5.30
CA LEU A 484 9.56 6.67 -5.90
C LEU A 484 9.57 6.99 -7.39
N ASN A 485 9.87 8.25 -7.70
CA ASN A 485 9.99 8.71 -9.06
C ASN A 485 11.28 9.52 -9.23
N PRO A 486 12.47 8.89 -9.26
CA PRO A 486 13.71 9.64 -9.44
C PRO A 486 13.75 10.34 -10.81
N PRO A 487 14.41 11.52 -10.91
CA PRO A 487 14.67 12.20 -12.18
C PRO A 487 15.34 11.32 -13.24
N GLY A 488 15.05 11.62 -14.51
CA GLY A 488 15.68 10.94 -15.66
C GLY A 488 14.91 9.72 -16.17
N ASN A 489 13.71 9.45 -15.64
CA ASN A 489 12.83 8.43 -16.19
C ASN A 489 12.02 8.99 -17.37
N PRO A 490 12.29 8.58 -18.63
CA PRO A 490 11.62 9.14 -19.80
C PRO A 490 10.13 8.77 -19.88
N LYS A 491 9.69 7.78 -19.11
CA LYS A 491 8.27 7.38 -19.03
C LYS A 491 7.51 8.12 -17.93
N ALA A 492 8.22 8.79 -17.02
CA ALA A 492 7.62 9.57 -15.95
C ALA A 492 6.92 10.81 -16.52
N ARG A 493 5.73 11.06 -15.99
CA ARG A 493 4.92 12.24 -16.29
C ARG A 493 4.06 12.54 -15.08
N PHE A 494 3.76 13.81 -14.89
CA PHE A 494 2.86 14.28 -13.84
C PHE A 494 1.99 15.41 -14.37
N PHE A 495 0.96 15.76 -13.63
CA PHE A 495 0.01 16.80 -13.99
C PHE A 495 -0.01 17.86 -12.89
N THR A 496 -0.03 19.12 -13.29
CA THR A 496 -0.11 20.28 -12.39
C THR A 496 -1.22 21.22 -12.86
N ASN A 497 -1.73 22.04 -11.95
CA ASN A 497 -2.69 23.08 -12.28
C ASN A 497 -2.46 24.27 -11.34
N SER A 498 -2.79 25.49 -11.79
CA SER A 498 -2.62 26.70 -10.98
C SER A 498 -3.62 26.81 -9.83
N GLU A 499 -4.80 26.19 -9.99
CA GLU A 499 -5.87 26.23 -8.99
C GLU A 499 -6.43 24.83 -8.74
N MET A 500 -6.95 24.65 -7.53
CA MET A 500 -7.66 23.45 -7.13
C MET A 500 -9.16 23.69 -7.34
N SER A 501 -9.78 22.98 -8.29
CA SER A 501 -11.24 23.04 -8.47
C SER A 501 -11.97 22.22 -7.41
N ASP A 502 -13.27 22.44 -7.24
CA ASP A 502 -14.09 21.62 -6.36
C ASP A 502 -14.23 20.18 -6.85
N ASP A 503 -14.17 19.98 -8.17
CA ASP A 503 -14.27 18.68 -8.84
C ASP A 503 -12.90 18.19 -9.31
N SER A 504 -12.50 17.01 -8.85
CA SER A 504 -11.25 16.34 -9.23
C SER A 504 -11.12 16.05 -10.73
N LYS A 505 -12.20 15.63 -11.41
CA LYS A 505 -12.17 15.33 -12.86
C LYS A 505 -11.98 16.59 -13.67
N LYS A 506 -12.67 17.67 -13.30
CA LYS A 506 -12.47 19.00 -13.91
C LYS A 506 -11.03 19.50 -13.70
N TRP A 507 -10.45 19.24 -12.54
CA TRP A 507 -9.05 19.57 -12.26
C TRP A 507 -8.13 18.86 -13.26
N LEU A 508 -8.34 17.56 -13.48
CA LEU A 508 -7.53 16.76 -14.41
C LEU A 508 -7.71 17.18 -15.87
N GLU A 509 -8.94 17.49 -16.30
CA GLU A 509 -9.23 17.96 -17.67
C GLU A 509 -8.51 19.26 -18.02
N THR A 510 -8.28 20.12 -17.03
CA THR A 510 -7.62 21.42 -17.20
C THR A 510 -6.14 21.40 -16.79
N ALA A 511 -5.63 20.27 -16.30
CA ALA A 511 -4.27 20.16 -15.82
C ALA A 511 -3.26 20.14 -16.96
N THR A 512 -2.11 20.78 -16.74
CA THR A 512 -0.98 20.74 -17.65
C THR A 512 -0.15 19.50 -17.39
N LYS A 513 0.07 18.70 -18.44
CA LYS A 513 0.96 17.54 -18.40
C LYS A 513 2.42 17.98 -18.48
N GLN A 514 3.20 17.54 -17.49
CA GLN A 514 4.64 17.74 -17.40
C GLN A 514 5.37 16.40 -17.65
N SER A 515 6.57 16.48 -18.23
CA SER A 515 7.46 15.33 -18.43
C SER A 515 8.44 15.17 -17.26
N ASP A 516 9.05 13.99 -17.15
CA ASP A 516 10.04 13.65 -16.12
C ASP A 516 9.41 13.59 -14.71
N SER A 517 10.25 13.62 -13.68
CA SER A 517 9.88 13.46 -12.29
C SER A 517 9.33 14.74 -11.65
N TRP A 518 8.24 14.58 -10.89
CA TRP A 518 7.70 15.62 -10.00
C TRP A 518 8.68 16.02 -8.89
N TRP A 519 9.71 15.22 -8.57
CA TRP A 519 10.73 15.56 -7.56
C TRP A 519 11.45 16.87 -7.88
N GLN A 520 11.63 17.22 -9.15
CA GLN A 520 12.23 18.49 -9.55
C GLN A 520 11.30 19.66 -9.24
N HIS A 521 10.02 19.52 -9.60
CA HIS A 521 8.99 20.51 -9.30
C HIS A 521 8.83 20.73 -7.79
N TRP A 522 8.81 19.64 -7.02
CA TRP A 522 8.74 19.70 -5.55
C TRP A 522 9.99 20.30 -4.92
N ARG A 523 11.19 19.98 -5.43
CA ARG A 523 12.44 20.63 -4.99
C ARG A 523 12.35 22.14 -5.15
N ASP A 524 11.90 22.63 -6.30
CA ASP A 524 11.81 24.07 -6.57
C ASP A 524 10.76 24.74 -5.67
N TRP A 525 9.64 24.04 -5.41
CA TRP A 525 8.64 24.47 -4.43
C TRP A 525 9.20 24.56 -3.00
N LEU A 526 10.07 23.62 -2.61
CA LEU A 526 10.77 23.65 -1.32
C LEU A 526 11.84 24.75 -1.29
N HIS A 527 12.61 24.97 -2.36
CA HIS A 527 13.63 26.03 -2.43
C HIS A 527 13.01 27.41 -2.20
N ALA A 528 11.85 27.68 -2.82
CA ALA A 528 11.09 28.91 -2.61
C ALA A 528 10.68 29.13 -1.14
N ARG A 529 10.65 28.05 -0.35
CA ARG A 529 10.28 28.03 1.08
C ARG A 529 11.45 27.62 1.98
N GLY A 530 12.66 27.54 1.46
CA GLY A 530 13.85 27.08 2.19
C GLY A 530 14.49 28.16 3.05
N GLY A 531 14.12 29.42 2.83
CA GLY A 531 14.78 30.57 3.46
C GLY A 531 16.12 30.90 2.79
N LYS A 532 17.05 31.50 3.54
CA LYS A 532 18.39 31.82 3.02
C LYS A 532 19.25 30.56 2.92
N ARG A 533 20.24 30.57 2.01
CA ARG A 533 21.31 29.57 2.01
C ARG A 533 22.33 29.89 3.11
N LYS A 534 22.90 28.84 3.68
CA LYS A 534 23.98 28.88 4.66
C LYS A 534 24.98 27.76 4.37
N ALA A 535 26.19 27.86 4.90
CA ALA A 535 27.17 26.78 4.82
C ALA A 535 26.57 25.47 5.37
N ALA A 536 26.84 24.37 4.67
CA ALA A 536 26.45 23.05 5.12
C ALA A 536 27.14 22.70 6.44
N PRO A 537 26.44 22.05 7.40
CA PRO A 537 27.05 21.64 8.66
C PRO A 537 28.19 20.65 8.41
N ALA A 538 29.35 20.92 9.01
CA ALA A 538 30.54 20.07 8.89
C ALA A 538 30.42 18.78 9.72
N ILE A 539 29.64 18.82 10.81
CA ILE A 539 29.34 17.70 11.70
C ILE A 539 27.83 17.42 11.69
N LEU A 540 27.46 16.16 11.91
CA LEU A 540 26.07 15.77 12.14
C LEU A 540 25.75 15.88 13.63
N GLY A 541 24.53 16.32 13.94
CA GLY A 541 24.14 16.69 15.29
C GLY A 541 24.68 18.05 15.72
N ASN A 542 24.79 18.24 17.03
CA ASN A 542 25.47 19.36 17.67
C ASN A 542 26.00 18.90 19.05
N ASP A 543 26.51 19.81 19.88
CA ASP A 543 27.07 19.46 21.20
C ASP A 543 26.01 18.87 22.16
N GLU A 544 24.75 19.30 22.06
CA GLU A 544 23.63 18.78 22.89
C GLU A 544 23.11 17.43 22.38
N TYR A 545 23.15 17.22 21.06
CA TYR A 545 22.68 16.04 20.35
C TYR A 545 23.79 15.52 19.42
N PRO A 546 24.84 14.90 19.99
CA PRO A 546 25.94 14.38 19.19
C PRO A 546 25.47 13.24 18.30
N ALA A 547 26.16 13.04 17.18
CA ALA A 547 25.96 11.85 16.36
C ALA A 547 26.19 10.58 17.20
N LEU A 548 25.21 9.67 17.17
CA LEU A 548 25.25 8.38 17.83
C LEU A 548 25.85 7.34 16.87
N GLU A 549 25.05 6.42 16.36
CA GLU A 549 25.49 5.46 15.35
C GLU A 549 25.21 5.92 13.91
N PRO A 550 25.93 5.39 12.91
CA PRO A 550 25.65 5.65 11.51
C PRO A 550 24.21 5.27 11.11
N ALA A 551 23.65 5.98 10.14
CA ALA A 551 22.45 5.53 9.43
C ALA A 551 22.70 4.12 8.83
N PRO A 552 21.69 3.22 8.81
CA PRO A 552 20.26 3.48 9.01
C PRO A 552 19.74 3.33 10.45
N GLY A 553 20.63 3.32 11.46
CA GLY A 553 20.24 3.20 12.88
C GLY A 553 20.01 1.76 13.31
N THR A 554 19.37 1.56 14.47
CA THR A 554 19.15 0.22 15.05
C THR A 554 17.70 -0.23 14.96
N TYR A 555 16.73 0.68 15.05
CA TYR A 555 15.31 0.33 15.06
C TYR A 555 14.83 -0.28 13.75
N VAL A 556 15.47 0.10 12.63
CA VAL A 556 15.18 -0.47 11.31
C VAL A 556 15.48 -1.97 11.22
N HIS A 557 16.34 -2.51 12.08
CA HIS A 557 16.72 -3.93 12.07
C HIS A 557 15.80 -4.80 12.93
N GLU A 558 14.90 -4.20 13.73
CA GLU A 558 13.94 -4.94 14.55
C GLU A 558 12.91 -5.70 13.69
N ARG A 559 12.58 -6.93 14.08
CA ARG A 559 11.63 -7.82 13.39
C ARG A 559 10.38 -8.12 14.23
#